data_AF-A0A7Y3EP58-F1
#
_entry.id   AF-A0A7Y3EP58-F1
#
_cell.length_a   1.000
_cell.length_b   1.000
_cell.length_c   1.000
_cell.angle_alpha   90.00
_cell.angle_beta   90.00
_cell.angle_gamma   90.00
#
_symmetry.space_group_name_H-M   'P 1'
#
loop_
_entity.id
_entity.type
_entity.pdbx_description
1 polymer ?
#
loop_
_entity_poly.entity_id
_entity_poly.type
_entity_poly.pdbx_seq_one_letter_code
_entity_poly.pdbx_strand_id
1 'polypeptide(L)'
;MKKITLLIAMFCLNSAIIFGQSSSNSCAEAAVADPITGPGLFTVTAINGSEIPSPICAENGTSSQLEYGEWYRYTPSISTYTTISSDSNTLTQNAGKDTRVHIYSGSCGSLSCIDGDDDSGGGFTSVVGFNATAGETYYIAWDDRWDESGFDFLVSEGSAPPPPPITFTSQSISAPGSDRAAVDMNNDYLDDIVAVTTTNININYQLPGGGFNNVDYPTTNSINSPSWSLAAGDIDGNGYNDLLYAGGGGVTFMMANSNGTNYTPLIGPEDIFSQRSHFIDIDNDGNLDAFVCHDVEPNVYYINDITSDTG
;
A
#
# COMPACT_ATOMS: atom_id res chain seq x y z
N MET A 1 -77.47 31.09 -15.84
CA MET A 1 -76.40 30.17 -16.26
C MET A 1 -75.07 30.69 -15.74
N LYS A 2 -74.19 29.78 -15.33
CA LYS A 2 -73.16 29.91 -14.27
C LYS A 2 -72.14 31.05 -14.46
N LYS A 3 -71.83 31.77 -13.37
CA LYS A 3 -70.62 32.60 -13.25
C LYS A 3 -69.44 31.69 -12.92
N ILE A 4 -68.38 31.74 -13.72
CA ILE A 4 -67.12 31.03 -13.50
C ILE A 4 -66.22 31.97 -12.72
N THR A 5 -65.88 31.61 -11.48
CA THR A 5 -64.86 32.29 -10.69
C THR A 5 -63.56 31.51 -10.87
N LEU A 6 -62.57 32.13 -11.50
CA LEU A 6 -61.24 31.56 -11.71
C LEU A 6 -60.40 31.82 -10.45
N LEU A 7 -60.03 30.76 -9.73
CA LEU A 7 -59.16 30.82 -8.56
C LEU A 7 -57.71 30.62 -9.04
N ILE A 8 -56.90 31.68 -8.99
CA ILE A 8 -55.46 31.60 -9.28
C ILE A 8 -54.76 31.15 -8.00
N ALA A 9 -54.29 29.91 -7.98
CA ALA A 9 -53.45 29.39 -6.91
C ALA A 9 -52.02 29.89 -7.11
N MET A 10 -51.58 30.80 -6.25
CA MET A 10 -50.20 31.28 -6.20
C MET A 10 -49.34 30.21 -5.51
N PHE A 11 -48.66 29.38 -6.31
CA PHE A 11 -47.62 28.48 -5.80
C PHE A 11 -46.40 29.32 -5.43
N CYS A 12 -46.22 29.58 -4.13
CA CYS A 12 -44.94 30.04 -3.61
C CYS A 12 -43.92 28.92 -3.78
N LEU A 13 -43.08 28.99 -4.82
CA LEU A 13 -41.84 28.23 -4.85
C LEU A 13 -40.95 28.78 -3.75
N ASN A 14 -40.87 28.07 -2.61
CA ASN A 14 -39.76 28.22 -1.70
C ASN A 14 -38.54 27.60 -2.40
N SER A 15 -37.81 28.43 -3.14
CA SER A 15 -36.44 28.13 -3.51
C SER A 15 -35.65 28.06 -2.21
N ALA A 16 -35.44 26.86 -1.67
CA ALA A 16 -34.38 26.63 -0.70
C ALA A 16 -33.08 26.86 -1.47
N ILE A 17 -32.57 28.10 -1.42
CA ILE A 17 -31.22 28.42 -1.86
C ILE A 17 -30.32 27.72 -0.85
N ILE A 18 -29.84 26.52 -1.21
CA ILE A 18 -28.77 25.88 -0.49
C ILE A 18 -27.53 26.71 -0.85
N PHE A 19 -27.10 27.59 0.05
CA PHE A 19 -25.84 28.29 -0.09
C PHE A 19 -24.73 27.24 0.08
N GLY A 20 -24.28 26.66 -1.04
CA GLY A 20 -22.99 26.00 -1.07
C GLY A 20 -21.93 27.06 -0.84
N GLN A 21 -20.99 26.79 0.07
CA GLN A 21 -19.83 27.65 0.28
C GLN A 21 -19.01 27.71 -1.02
N SER A 22 -18.61 28.92 -1.44
CA SER A 22 -17.56 29.08 -2.46
C SER A 22 -16.19 28.83 -1.84
N SER A 23 -15.22 28.37 -2.62
CA SER A 23 -13.85 28.17 -2.12
C SER A 23 -13.28 29.44 -1.49
N SER A 24 -12.40 29.27 -0.50
CA SER A 24 -11.72 30.35 0.21
C SER A 24 -10.20 30.22 0.04
N ASN A 25 -9.51 31.34 -0.14
CA ASN A 25 -8.08 31.35 -0.45
C ASN A 25 -7.19 31.28 0.81
N SER A 26 -7.83 31.17 1.99
CA SER A 26 -7.19 31.09 3.29
C SER A 26 -8.11 30.43 4.33
N CYS A 27 -7.54 29.87 5.39
CA CYS A 27 -8.27 29.37 6.55
C CYS A 27 -9.09 30.51 7.18
N ALA A 28 -8.52 31.71 7.28
CA ALA A 28 -9.20 32.86 7.87
C ALA A 28 -10.45 33.28 7.09
N GLU A 29 -10.42 33.22 5.75
CA GLU A 29 -11.59 33.44 4.91
C GLU A 29 -12.62 32.33 5.08
N ALA A 30 -12.20 31.06 5.06
CA ALA A 30 -13.09 29.92 5.32
C ALA A 30 -13.75 30.02 6.71
N ALA A 31 -13.02 30.49 7.72
CA ALA A 31 -13.48 30.63 9.10
C ALA A 31 -14.67 31.58 9.25
N VAL A 32 -14.91 32.48 8.30
CA VAL A 32 -16.05 33.40 8.28
C VAL A 32 -17.07 33.10 7.18
N ALA A 33 -16.75 32.22 6.23
CA ALA A 33 -17.63 31.83 5.13
C ALA A 33 -18.75 30.88 5.59
N ASP A 34 -19.98 31.02 5.08
CA ASP A 34 -21.11 30.16 5.46
C ASP A 34 -20.74 28.67 5.36
N PRO A 35 -20.88 27.88 6.45
CA PRO A 35 -20.29 26.54 6.49
C PRO A 35 -21.07 25.57 5.60
N ILE A 36 -20.37 24.56 5.07
CA ILE A 36 -20.98 23.34 4.59
C ILE A 36 -21.61 22.65 5.81
N THR A 37 -22.91 22.35 5.75
CA THR A 37 -23.66 21.82 6.91
C THR A 37 -24.22 20.41 6.73
N GLY A 38 -23.96 19.83 5.55
CA GLY A 38 -24.48 18.53 5.14
C GLY A 38 -23.84 18.03 3.85
N PRO A 39 -24.29 16.88 3.33
CA PRO A 39 -23.75 16.29 2.11
C PRO A 39 -24.06 17.14 0.88
N GLY A 40 -23.16 17.10 -0.11
CA GLY A 40 -23.30 17.88 -1.34
C GLY A 40 -22.08 17.78 -2.24
N LEU A 41 -22.25 18.20 -3.50
CA LEU A 41 -21.18 18.36 -4.47
C LEU A 41 -20.69 19.81 -4.45
N PHE A 42 -19.38 19.99 -4.39
CA PHE A 42 -18.72 21.29 -4.33
C PHE A 42 -17.61 21.34 -5.38
N THR A 43 -17.27 22.55 -5.83
CA THR A 43 -16.29 22.74 -6.90
C THR A 43 -15.15 23.63 -6.40
N VAL A 44 -13.93 23.10 -6.48
CA VAL A 44 -12.70 23.90 -6.43
C VAL A 44 -12.45 24.41 -7.84
N THR A 45 -12.55 25.73 -8.04
CA THR A 45 -12.37 26.29 -9.40
C THR A 45 -10.92 26.25 -9.86
N ALA A 46 -9.99 26.42 -8.93
CA ALA A 46 -8.53 26.27 -9.07
C ALA A 46 -7.93 26.37 -7.67
N ILE A 47 -6.76 25.78 -7.44
CA ILE A 47 -6.00 25.95 -6.20
C ILE A 47 -5.09 27.17 -6.36
N ASN A 48 -5.51 28.33 -5.85
CA ASN A 48 -4.75 29.58 -6.04
C ASN A 48 -4.68 30.48 -4.80
N GLY A 49 -5.25 30.05 -3.67
CA GLY A 49 -5.10 30.76 -2.41
C GLY A 49 -3.67 30.73 -1.88
N SER A 50 -3.20 31.86 -1.36
CA SER A 50 -1.81 32.00 -0.90
C SER A 50 -1.51 31.32 0.44
N GLU A 51 -2.53 30.82 1.16
CA GLU A 51 -2.32 30.09 2.41
C GLU A 51 -2.27 28.58 2.13
N ILE A 52 -1.06 28.04 2.13
CA ILE A 52 -0.79 26.61 2.07
C ILE A 52 -1.34 25.92 3.33
N PRO A 53 -2.02 24.76 3.20
CA PRO A 53 -2.46 23.97 4.34
C PRO A 53 -1.31 23.62 5.29
N SER A 54 -1.51 23.89 6.58
CA SER A 54 -0.50 23.63 7.61
C SER A 54 -1.16 23.38 8.96
N PRO A 55 -0.80 22.29 9.68
CA PRO A 55 0.19 21.26 9.31
C PRO A 55 -0.26 20.36 8.15
N ILE A 56 0.67 19.72 7.41
CA ILE A 56 0.29 18.76 6.35
C ILE A 56 -0.21 17.45 7.00
N CYS A 57 -1.45 17.06 6.71
CA CYS A 57 -2.08 15.87 7.29
C CYS A 57 -2.06 14.63 6.38
N ALA A 58 -1.81 14.82 5.08
CA ALA A 58 -1.76 13.73 4.10
C ALA A 58 -0.33 13.22 3.91
N GLU A 59 -0.21 12.10 3.21
CA GLU A 59 1.08 11.54 2.81
C GLU A 59 1.92 12.52 1.96
N ASN A 60 3.19 12.14 1.75
CA ASN A 60 4.14 12.85 0.90
C ASN A 60 4.56 14.26 1.37
N GLY A 61 4.08 14.73 2.53
CA GLY A 61 4.65 15.83 3.31
C GLY A 61 4.72 17.18 2.58
N THR A 62 5.58 18.08 3.08
CA THR A 62 5.83 19.40 2.48
C THR A 62 6.77 19.31 1.27
N SER A 63 6.61 20.20 0.29
CA SER A 63 7.49 20.34 -0.87
C SER A 63 7.82 21.81 -1.11
N SER A 64 8.95 22.10 -1.78
CA SER A 64 9.26 23.46 -2.25
C SER A 64 8.39 23.90 -3.43
N GLN A 65 7.66 22.98 -4.05
CA GLN A 65 6.72 23.26 -5.15
C GLN A 65 5.29 23.53 -4.66
N LEU A 66 5.04 23.39 -3.37
CA LEU A 66 3.73 23.64 -2.78
C LEU A 66 3.60 25.14 -2.54
N GLU A 67 2.70 25.80 -3.27
CA GLU A 67 2.56 27.25 -3.27
C GLU A 67 1.15 27.71 -2.84
N TYR A 68 0.12 26.90 -3.12
CA TYR A 68 -1.27 27.32 -2.99
C TYR A 68 -2.14 26.37 -2.17
N GLY A 69 -3.25 26.89 -1.67
CA GLY A 69 -4.26 26.14 -0.94
C GLY A 69 -5.67 26.70 -1.13
N GLU A 70 -6.67 25.83 -1.06
CA GLU A 70 -8.09 26.18 -1.08
C GLU A 70 -8.81 25.57 0.10
N TRP A 71 -9.61 26.39 0.76
CA TRP A 71 -10.15 26.09 2.08
C TRP A 71 -11.67 26.13 2.07
N TYR A 72 -12.25 25.21 2.83
CA TYR A 72 -13.66 25.18 3.15
C TYR A 72 -13.89 25.01 4.65
N ARG A 73 -14.97 25.58 5.15
CA ARG A 73 -15.48 25.36 6.51
C ARG A 73 -16.65 24.39 6.48
N TYR A 74 -16.54 23.32 7.24
CA TYR A 74 -17.58 22.30 7.43
C TYR A 74 -18.06 22.29 8.90
N THR A 75 -19.36 22.22 9.10
CA THR A 75 -19.99 22.18 10.44
C THR A 75 -21.23 21.30 10.35
N PRO A 76 -21.13 19.99 10.60
CA PRO A 76 -22.24 19.08 10.38
C PRO A 76 -23.39 19.37 11.34
N SER A 77 -24.62 19.16 10.85
CA SER A 77 -25.83 19.32 11.68
C SER A 77 -26.06 18.14 12.63
N ILE A 78 -25.42 17.00 12.38
CA ILE A 78 -25.51 15.76 13.16
C ILE A 78 -24.13 15.13 13.34
N SER A 79 -23.91 14.38 14.42
CA SER A 79 -22.67 13.61 14.56
C SER A 79 -22.74 12.39 13.64
N THR A 80 -21.79 12.28 12.72
CA THR A 80 -21.80 11.28 11.65
C THR A 80 -20.38 10.96 11.21
N TYR A 81 -20.20 9.83 10.54
CA TYR A 81 -19.00 9.64 9.73
C TYR A 81 -19.17 10.46 8.45
N THR A 82 -18.16 11.28 8.13
CA THR A 82 -18.14 12.15 6.96
C THR A 82 -17.01 11.74 6.05
N THR A 83 -17.29 11.62 4.76
CA THR A 83 -16.29 11.37 3.71
C THR A 83 -16.22 12.55 2.77
N ILE A 84 -14.99 13.03 2.55
CA ILE A 84 -14.63 14.02 1.54
C ILE A 84 -13.94 13.28 0.41
N SER A 85 -14.46 13.40 -0.80
CA SER A 85 -13.99 12.59 -1.94
C SER A 85 -13.92 13.40 -3.22
N SER A 86 -12.75 13.42 -3.86
CA SER A 86 -12.56 13.83 -5.26
C SER A 86 -12.49 12.61 -6.20
N ASP A 87 -12.82 11.41 -5.71
CA ASP A 87 -12.65 10.12 -6.41
C ASP A 87 -13.18 10.14 -7.84
N SER A 88 -12.26 10.03 -8.82
CA SER A 88 -12.60 10.06 -10.24
C SER A 88 -13.45 8.87 -10.72
N ASN A 89 -13.54 7.77 -9.95
CA ASN A 89 -14.47 6.67 -10.24
C ASN A 89 -15.94 7.09 -9.99
N THR A 90 -16.16 8.00 -9.04
CA THR A 90 -17.51 8.52 -8.71
C THR A 90 -17.77 9.87 -9.39
N LEU A 91 -16.76 10.72 -9.48
CA LEU A 91 -16.75 12.03 -10.11
C LEU A 91 -15.91 11.98 -11.38
N THR A 92 -16.46 11.37 -12.43
CA THR A 92 -15.73 11.13 -13.69
C THR A 92 -15.16 12.39 -14.36
N GLN A 93 -15.65 13.59 -14.02
CA GLN A 93 -15.08 14.87 -14.45
C GLN A 93 -13.67 15.12 -13.89
N ASN A 94 -13.29 14.43 -12.80
CA ASN A 94 -11.96 14.49 -12.20
C ASN A 94 -10.98 13.50 -12.83
N ALA A 95 -11.33 12.83 -13.93
CA ALA A 95 -10.42 11.90 -14.60
C ALA A 95 -9.10 12.59 -14.98
N GLY A 96 -7.99 12.04 -14.51
CA GLY A 96 -6.64 12.57 -14.73
C GLY A 96 -6.24 13.73 -13.82
N LYS A 97 -7.04 14.03 -12.78
CA LYS A 97 -6.65 14.94 -11.70
C LYS A 97 -5.79 14.23 -10.65
N ASP A 98 -4.95 15.03 -10.03
CA ASP A 98 -4.08 14.64 -8.92
C ASP A 98 -4.34 15.61 -7.77
N THR A 99 -5.09 15.16 -6.77
CA THR A 99 -5.60 16.02 -5.70
C THR A 99 -4.98 15.61 -4.38
N ARG A 100 -4.92 16.54 -3.42
CA ARG A 100 -4.52 16.21 -2.05
C ARG A 100 -5.37 16.96 -1.03
N VAL A 101 -5.90 16.26 -0.04
CA VAL A 101 -6.84 16.79 0.94
C VAL A 101 -6.32 16.70 2.38
N HIS A 102 -6.65 17.71 3.17
CA HIS A 102 -6.36 17.79 4.60
C HIS A 102 -7.61 18.18 5.39
N ILE A 103 -7.86 17.46 6.48
CA ILE A 103 -8.96 17.72 7.40
C ILE A 103 -8.42 18.23 8.72
N TYR A 104 -8.91 19.38 9.16
CA TYR A 104 -8.49 20.01 10.40
C TYR A 104 -9.64 20.22 11.37
N SER A 105 -9.28 20.27 12.66
CA SER A 105 -10.07 20.88 13.72
C SER A 105 -9.31 22.04 14.36
N GLY A 106 -9.95 22.76 15.27
CA GLY A 106 -9.36 23.89 15.99
C GLY A 106 -9.63 25.23 15.30
N SER A 107 -8.72 26.19 15.50
CA SER A 107 -8.84 27.55 14.95
C SER A 107 -7.67 27.84 14.02
N CYS A 108 -7.88 28.69 13.01
CA CYS A 108 -6.82 29.13 12.11
C CYS A 108 -5.61 29.68 12.89
N GLY A 109 -4.41 29.24 12.51
CA GLY A 109 -3.15 29.52 13.24
C GLY A 109 -2.84 28.53 14.38
N SER A 110 -3.76 27.63 14.73
CA SER A 110 -3.56 26.55 15.71
C SER A 110 -4.38 25.31 15.34
N LEU A 111 -4.34 24.94 14.06
CA LEU A 111 -5.06 23.80 13.51
C LEU A 111 -4.47 22.47 14.02
N SER A 112 -5.33 21.48 14.23
CA SER A 112 -4.95 20.11 14.55
C SER A 112 -5.39 19.19 13.43
N CYS A 113 -4.46 18.38 12.90
CA CYS A 113 -4.79 17.36 11.91
C CYS A 113 -5.78 16.35 12.48
N ILE A 114 -6.87 16.16 11.75
CA ILE A 114 -7.79 15.04 11.95
C ILE A 114 -7.38 13.89 11.04
N ASP A 115 -7.21 14.18 9.75
CA ASP A 115 -6.86 13.18 8.73
C ASP A 115 -6.44 13.87 7.41
N GLY A 116 -5.97 13.11 6.44
CA GLY A 116 -5.65 13.59 5.09
C GLY A 116 -5.39 12.45 4.12
N ASP A 117 -5.51 12.73 2.83
CA ASP A 117 -5.29 11.72 1.79
C ASP A 117 -4.70 12.35 0.52
N ASP A 118 -3.95 11.55 -0.23
CA ASP A 118 -3.35 11.93 -1.53
C ASP A 118 -4.01 11.08 -2.64
N ASP A 119 -3.85 9.75 -2.58
CA ASP A 119 -4.09 8.86 -3.73
C ASP A 119 -5.07 7.69 -3.47
N SER A 120 -5.95 7.76 -2.47
CA SER A 120 -6.83 6.61 -2.15
C SER A 120 -8.04 6.47 -3.09
N GLY A 121 -8.34 7.45 -3.93
CA GLY A 121 -9.40 7.44 -4.93
C GLY A 121 -8.98 6.85 -6.29
N GLY A 122 -9.85 6.95 -7.30
CA GLY A 122 -9.53 6.54 -8.66
C GLY A 122 -8.44 7.40 -9.29
N GLY A 123 -7.40 6.78 -9.85
CA GLY A 123 -6.25 7.53 -10.37
C GLY A 123 -5.38 8.05 -9.22
N PHE A 124 -5.16 9.37 -9.19
CA PHE A 124 -4.42 10.10 -8.14
C PHE A 124 -5.35 11.06 -7.38
N THR A 125 -6.63 10.70 -7.27
CA THR A 125 -7.62 11.53 -6.55
C THR A 125 -7.75 11.05 -5.11
N SER A 126 -8.24 11.92 -4.23
CA SER A 126 -8.23 11.67 -2.79
C SER A 126 -9.60 11.30 -2.22
N VAL A 127 -9.59 10.45 -1.21
CA VAL A 127 -10.74 10.09 -0.40
C VAL A 127 -10.33 10.02 1.07
N VAL A 128 -10.91 10.88 1.90
CA VAL A 128 -10.65 10.89 3.35
C VAL A 128 -11.96 10.80 4.11
N GLY A 129 -11.98 10.04 5.21
CA GLY A 129 -13.18 9.85 6.01
C GLY A 129 -12.91 9.91 7.51
N PHE A 130 -13.69 10.72 8.22
CA PHE A 130 -13.48 11.01 9.64
C PHE A 130 -14.82 11.08 10.41
N ASN A 131 -14.76 10.89 11.72
CA ASN A 131 -15.93 11.08 12.59
C ASN A 131 -16.10 12.57 12.90
N ALA A 132 -17.17 13.16 12.40
CA ALA A 132 -17.51 14.56 12.64
C ALA A 132 -18.58 14.67 13.74
N THR A 133 -18.44 15.65 14.64
CA THR A 133 -19.38 15.91 15.74
C THR A 133 -20.32 17.06 15.38
N ALA A 134 -21.61 16.90 15.66
CA ALA A 134 -22.62 17.94 15.40
C ALA A 134 -22.22 19.30 15.97
N GLY A 135 -22.25 20.34 15.13
CA GLY A 135 -21.96 21.72 15.52
C GLY A 135 -20.48 22.06 15.71
N GLU A 136 -19.57 21.07 15.65
CA GLU A 136 -18.12 21.32 15.67
C GLU A 136 -17.64 21.78 14.29
N THR A 137 -16.67 22.69 14.28
CA THR A 137 -16.10 23.21 13.03
C THR A 137 -14.88 22.39 12.61
N TYR A 138 -14.90 21.97 11.35
CA TYR A 138 -13.79 21.34 10.65
C TYR A 138 -13.42 22.19 9.43
N TYR A 139 -12.15 22.13 9.03
CA TYR A 139 -11.70 22.72 7.77
C TYR A 139 -11.30 21.61 6.81
N ILE A 140 -11.76 21.74 5.56
CA ILE A 140 -11.34 20.91 4.44
C ILE A 140 -10.40 21.79 3.63
N ALA A 141 -9.15 21.39 3.49
CA ALA A 141 -8.18 22.12 2.72
C ALA A 141 -7.60 21.24 1.61
N TRP A 142 -7.46 21.82 0.43
CA TRP A 142 -6.80 21.20 -0.73
C TRP A 142 -5.54 21.97 -1.05
N ASP A 143 -4.53 21.31 -1.59
CA ASP A 143 -3.27 21.95 -1.96
C ASP A 143 -2.77 21.53 -3.35
N ASP A 144 -1.81 22.31 -3.88
CA ASP A 144 -1.37 22.25 -5.27
C ASP A 144 -0.14 21.37 -5.50
N ARG A 145 0.17 20.45 -4.59
CA ARG A 145 1.44 19.71 -4.65
C ARG A 145 1.64 18.96 -5.98
N TRP A 146 0.55 18.55 -6.61
CA TRP A 146 0.57 17.77 -7.84
C TRP A 146 -0.18 18.41 -9.01
N ASP A 147 -1.36 19.01 -8.77
CA ASP A 147 -2.13 19.75 -9.77
C ASP A 147 -2.88 20.94 -9.11
N GLU A 148 -2.70 22.14 -9.65
CA GLU A 148 -3.42 23.35 -9.21
C GLU A 148 -4.79 23.53 -9.91
N SER A 149 -5.11 22.67 -10.88
CA SER A 149 -6.33 22.78 -11.67
C SER A 149 -7.59 22.57 -10.82
N GLY A 150 -8.71 23.14 -11.26
CA GLY A 150 -10.02 22.89 -10.64
C GLY A 150 -10.52 21.46 -10.79
N PHE A 151 -11.35 21.05 -9.82
CA PHE A 151 -12.00 19.75 -9.70
C PHE A 151 -13.25 19.84 -8.81
N ASP A 152 -14.07 18.80 -8.80
CA ASP A 152 -15.20 18.69 -7.87
C ASP A 152 -14.88 17.76 -6.71
N PHE A 153 -15.49 17.99 -5.55
CA PHE A 153 -15.47 17.03 -4.44
C PHE A 153 -16.87 16.84 -3.85
N LEU A 154 -17.12 15.62 -3.35
CA LEU A 154 -18.34 15.23 -2.68
C LEU A 154 -18.11 15.21 -1.17
N VAL A 155 -18.99 15.87 -0.43
CA VAL A 155 -19.19 15.62 1.00
C VAL A 155 -20.32 14.61 1.12
N SER A 156 -20.06 13.49 1.80
CA SER A 156 -21.06 12.48 2.10
C SER A 156 -21.08 12.16 3.59
N GLU A 157 -22.25 11.83 4.11
CA GLU A 157 -22.47 11.53 5.52
C GLU A 157 -23.15 10.17 5.65
N GLY A 158 -22.65 9.33 6.56
CA GLY A 158 -23.20 8.00 6.76
C GLY A 158 -22.58 7.23 7.92
N SER A 159 -22.72 5.91 7.88
CA SER A 159 -22.00 5.02 8.78
C SER A 159 -20.55 4.88 8.34
N ALA A 160 -19.62 4.86 9.30
CA ALA A 160 -18.23 4.50 9.02
C ALA A 160 -18.15 3.15 8.31
N PRO A 161 -17.20 2.96 7.37
CA PRO A 161 -16.95 1.65 6.80
C PRO A 161 -16.61 0.66 7.93
N PRO A 162 -17.05 -0.60 7.83
CA PRO A 162 -16.66 -1.60 8.82
C PRO A 162 -15.13 -1.70 8.87
N PRO A 163 -14.53 -1.82 10.06
CA PRO A 163 -13.08 -1.98 10.16
C PRO A 163 -12.65 -3.24 9.38
N PRO A 164 -11.44 -3.24 8.78
CA PRO A 164 -10.91 -4.44 8.15
C PRO A 164 -10.94 -5.64 9.11
N PRO A 165 -11.27 -6.85 8.62
CA PRO A 165 -11.37 -8.03 9.48
C PRO A 165 -10.02 -8.42 10.11
N ILE A 166 -8.92 -7.99 9.49
CA ILE A 166 -7.55 -8.18 9.95
C ILE A 166 -6.77 -6.89 9.70
N THR A 167 -5.84 -6.56 10.59
CA THR A 167 -4.89 -5.46 10.43
C THR A 167 -3.47 -5.99 10.53
N PHE A 168 -2.56 -5.37 9.79
CA PHE A 168 -1.15 -5.72 9.80
C PHE A 168 -0.36 -4.57 10.41
N THR A 169 0.64 -4.88 11.23
CA THR A 169 1.63 -3.90 11.68
C THR A 169 2.92 -4.15 10.91
N SER A 170 3.34 -3.18 10.10
CA SER A 170 4.61 -3.30 9.37
C SER A 170 5.78 -3.26 10.36
N GLN A 171 6.74 -4.18 10.19
CA GLN A 171 7.99 -4.19 10.93
C GLN A 171 9.15 -4.26 9.96
N SER A 172 10.07 -3.31 10.07
CA SER A 172 11.30 -3.33 9.30
C SER A 172 12.29 -4.31 9.90
N ILE A 173 12.88 -5.14 9.06
CA ILE A 173 13.96 -6.07 9.41
C ILE A 173 15.17 -5.81 8.51
N SER A 174 16.37 -6.14 9.00
CA SER A 174 17.57 -6.14 8.17
C SER A 174 17.71 -7.48 7.47
N ALA A 175 17.65 -7.47 6.14
CA ALA A 175 17.78 -8.68 5.31
C ALA A 175 18.61 -8.32 4.06
N PRO A 176 19.95 -8.22 4.21
CA PRO A 176 20.85 -7.81 3.14
C PRO A 176 20.87 -8.83 2.00
N GLY A 177 20.61 -8.39 0.76
CA GLY A 177 20.53 -9.26 -0.41
C GLY A 177 19.47 -8.86 -1.43
N SER A 178 19.40 -9.58 -2.55
CA SER A 178 18.47 -9.33 -3.66
C SER A 178 17.23 -10.23 -3.60
N ASP A 179 17.43 -11.54 -3.44
CA ASP A 179 16.36 -12.54 -3.38
C ASP A 179 16.05 -12.94 -1.93
N ARG A 180 14.78 -13.23 -1.64
CA ARG A 180 14.28 -13.52 -0.30
C ARG A 180 13.29 -14.68 -0.30
N ALA A 181 13.32 -15.47 0.77
CA ALA A 181 12.35 -16.52 1.05
C ALA A 181 11.82 -16.40 2.48
N ALA A 182 10.61 -16.88 2.70
CA ALA A 182 10.04 -17.14 4.01
C ALA A 182 9.86 -18.66 4.14
N VAL A 183 10.67 -19.29 4.98
CA VAL A 183 10.75 -20.74 5.13
C VAL A 183 11.41 -21.07 6.47
N ASP A 184 10.95 -22.11 7.16
CA ASP A 184 11.61 -22.64 8.35
C ASP A 184 13.00 -23.21 7.98
N MET A 185 14.07 -22.64 8.52
CA MET A 185 15.45 -23.03 8.23
C MET A 185 16.13 -23.77 9.39
N ASN A 186 15.46 -23.91 10.54
CA ASN A 186 16.02 -24.56 11.74
C ASN A 186 15.12 -25.65 12.35
N ASN A 187 14.00 -25.97 11.69
CA ASN A 187 13.01 -26.96 12.08
C ASN A 187 12.34 -26.66 13.44
N ASP A 188 12.08 -25.38 13.73
CA ASP A 188 11.33 -24.92 14.92
C ASP A 188 9.85 -24.65 14.65
N TYR A 189 9.38 -24.92 13.42
CA TYR A 189 8.03 -24.69 12.91
C TYR A 189 7.63 -23.21 12.79
N LEU A 190 8.60 -22.30 12.81
CA LEU A 190 8.40 -20.88 12.52
C LEU A 190 9.05 -20.54 11.17
N ASP A 191 8.41 -19.64 10.41
CA ASP A 191 8.98 -19.19 9.14
C ASP A 191 10.13 -18.22 9.40
N ASP A 192 11.31 -18.53 8.87
CA ASP A 192 12.47 -17.66 8.89
C ASP A 192 12.57 -16.84 7.62
N ILE A 193 13.29 -15.72 7.68
CA ILE A 193 13.50 -14.86 6.51
C ILE A 193 14.91 -15.04 6.00
N VAL A 194 15.03 -15.65 4.83
CA VAL A 194 16.29 -15.85 4.13
C VAL A 194 16.50 -14.69 3.16
N ALA A 195 17.72 -14.14 3.13
CA ALA A 195 18.17 -13.20 2.10
C ALA A 195 19.56 -13.60 1.62
N VAL A 196 19.78 -13.51 0.32
CA VAL A 196 20.99 -14.06 -0.30
C VAL A 196 21.78 -13.00 -1.06
N THR A 197 23.10 -13.15 -1.01
CA THR A 197 24.08 -12.41 -1.80
C THR A 197 24.98 -13.41 -2.53
N THR A 198 25.91 -12.92 -3.35
CA THR A 198 26.89 -13.79 -4.03
C THR A 198 27.84 -14.53 -3.08
N THR A 199 28.00 -14.07 -1.84
CA THR A 199 29.00 -14.59 -0.87
C THR A 199 28.44 -14.86 0.52
N ASN A 200 27.11 -14.79 0.70
CA ASN A 200 26.50 -14.92 2.02
C ASN A 200 25.03 -15.31 1.90
N ILE A 201 24.61 -16.22 2.77
CA ILE A 201 23.21 -16.47 3.11
C ILE A 201 22.96 -15.81 4.46
N ASN A 202 22.08 -14.81 4.49
CA ASN A 202 21.60 -14.20 5.72
C ASN A 202 20.27 -14.84 6.11
N ILE A 203 20.16 -15.32 7.35
CA ILE A 203 18.93 -15.91 7.88
C ILE A 203 18.51 -15.11 9.11
N ASN A 204 17.30 -14.58 9.08
CA ASN A 204 16.62 -14.02 10.24
C ASN A 204 15.74 -15.11 10.83
N TYR A 205 16.24 -15.77 11.87
CA TYR A 205 15.50 -16.84 12.56
C TYR A 205 14.38 -16.25 13.39
N GLN A 206 13.13 -16.62 13.13
CA GLN A 206 11.99 -16.16 13.91
C GLN A 206 12.06 -16.74 15.32
N LEU A 207 11.81 -15.92 16.33
CA LEU A 207 11.81 -16.37 17.73
C LEU A 207 10.37 -16.65 18.20
N PRO A 208 10.12 -17.66 19.05
CA PRO A 208 8.78 -17.97 19.57
C PRO A 208 8.10 -16.83 20.33
N GLY A 209 8.88 -15.88 20.85
CA GLY A 209 8.39 -14.67 21.54
C GLY A 209 8.21 -13.46 20.62
N GLY A 210 8.39 -13.63 19.31
CA GLY A 210 8.47 -12.55 18.33
C GLY A 210 9.88 -11.99 18.16
N GLY A 211 10.08 -11.25 17.07
CA GLY A 211 11.40 -10.76 16.65
C GLY A 211 12.24 -11.84 15.94
N PHE A 212 13.46 -11.46 15.59
CA PHE A 212 14.36 -12.29 14.78
C PHE A 212 15.78 -12.31 15.34
N ASN A 213 16.45 -13.46 15.24
CA ASN A 213 17.89 -13.61 15.45
C ASN A 213 18.60 -13.68 14.09
N ASN A 214 19.38 -12.65 13.76
CA ASN A 214 20.07 -12.57 12.47
C ASN A 214 21.40 -13.34 12.50
N VAL A 215 21.59 -14.24 11.53
CA VAL A 215 22.79 -15.06 11.38
C VAL A 215 23.26 -15.01 9.94
N ASP A 216 24.57 -14.80 9.77
CA ASP A 216 25.25 -14.85 8.47
C ASP A 216 25.96 -16.19 8.29
N TYR A 217 25.76 -16.79 7.11
CA TYR A 217 26.49 -17.95 6.62
C TYR A 217 27.33 -17.53 5.41
N PRO A 218 28.61 -17.19 5.62
CA PRO A 218 29.50 -16.84 4.52
C PRO A 218 29.69 -18.03 3.58
N THR A 219 29.55 -17.79 2.28
CA THR A 219 29.71 -18.80 1.24
C THR A 219 30.86 -18.42 0.31
N THR A 220 31.42 -19.40 -0.39
CA THR A 220 32.22 -19.11 -1.58
C THR A 220 31.34 -18.45 -2.65
N ASN A 221 31.96 -17.73 -3.58
CA ASN A 221 31.23 -17.10 -4.69
C ASN A 221 30.38 -18.14 -5.42
N SER A 222 29.06 -17.96 -5.42
CA SER A 222 28.17 -18.72 -6.31
C SER A 222 28.49 -18.36 -7.76
N ILE A 223 28.74 -19.34 -8.62
CA ILE A 223 28.96 -19.09 -10.05
C ILE A 223 27.67 -18.56 -10.70
N ASN A 224 26.53 -19.11 -10.30
CA ASN A 224 25.20 -18.65 -10.70
C ASN A 224 24.51 -17.99 -9.50
N SER A 225 24.47 -16.66 -9.49
CA SER A 225 23.81 -15.88 -8.43
C SER A 225 22.28 -16.01 -8.50
N PRO A 226 21.58 -15.94 -7.36
CA PRO A 226 20.12 -15.87 -7.30
C PRO A 226 19.70 -14.45 -7.70
N SER A 227 19.67 -14.18 -9.00
CA SER A 227 19.22 -12.90 -9.55
C SER A 227 17.77 -12.93 -10.02
N TRP A 228 17.18 -14.13 -10.12
CA TRP A 228 15.82 -14.36 -10.59
C TRP A 228 15.03 -15.32 -9.72
N SER A 229 15.70 -16.28 -9.07
CA SER A 229 15.00 -17.27 -8.27
C SER A 229 15.83 -17.82 -7.11
N LEU A 230 15.09 -18.09 -6.04
CA LEU A 230 15.50 -18.83 -4.86
C LEU A 230 14.41 -19.86 -4.55
N ALA A 231 14.81 -21.11 -4.36
CA ALA A 231 13.97 -22.14 -3.73
C ALA A 231 14.70 -22.75 -2.53
N ALA A 232 13.95 -23.29 -1.57
CA ALA A 232 14.49 -23.91 -0.37
C ALA A 232 13.82 -25.26 -0.11
N GLY A 233 14.59 -26.26 0.30
CA GLY A 233 14.13 -27.61 0.60
C GLY A 233 15.29 -28.53 0.95
N ASP A 234 15.07 -29.48 1.84
CA ASP A 234 16.05 -30.51 2.24
C ASP A 234 16.15 -31.58 1.14
N ILE A 235 17.14 -31.46 0.25
CA ILE A 235 17.31 -32.36 -0.89
C ILE A 235 18.26 -33.51 -0.60
N ASP A 236 19.06 -33.44 0.46
CA ASP A 236 19.93 -34.54 0.87
C ASP A 236 19.41 -35.34 2.09
N GLY A 237 18.28 -34.91 2.66
CA GLY A 237 17.59 -35.57 3.77
C GLY A 237 18.31 -35.41 5.11
N ASN A 238 19.18 -34.40 5.25
CA ASN A 238 19.98 -34.20 6.46
C ASN A 238 19.24 -33.43 7.58
N GLY A 239 18.01 -33.00 7.33
CA GLY A 239 17.15 -32.25 8.26
C GLY A 239 17.34 -30.73 8.20
N TYR A 240 18.13 -30.22 7.26
CA TYR A 240 18.34 -28.79 7.03
C TYR A 240 18.04 -28.44 5.58
N ASN A 241 17.30 -27.36 5.38
CA ASN A 241 16.94 -26.94 4.03
C ASN A 241 18.17 -26.49 3.23
N ASP A 242 18.34 -27.06 2.05
CA ASP A 242 19.25 -26.60 1.00
C ASP A 242 18.60 -25.47 0.22
N LEU A 243 19.41 -24.71 -0.52
CA LEU A 243 18.90 -23.62 -1.38
C LEU A 243 19.24 -23.87 -2.85
N LEU A 244 18.34 -23.48 -3.74
CA LEU A 244 18.58 -23.46 -5.18
C LEU A 244 18.61 -22.02 -5.66
N TYR A 245 19.81 -21.57 -6.06
CA TYR A 245 20.02 -20.30 -6.73
C TYR A 245 19.89 -20.47 -8.22
N ALA A 246 19.07 -19.64 -8.85
CA ALA A 246 18.98 -19.63 -10.30
C ALA A 246 18.95 -18.19 -10.84
N GLY A 247 19.64 -18.00 -11.95
CA GLY A 247 19.82 -16.69 -12.57
C GLY A 247 19.92 -16.80 -14.09
N GLY A 248 20.71 -15.95 -14.72
CA GLY A 248 20.82 -15.88 -16.17
C GLY A 248 21.81 -16.84 -16.84
N GLY A 249 22.47 -17.73 -16.10
CA GLY A 249 23.58 -18.54 -16.61
C GLY A 249 23.65 -19.98 -16.07
N GLY A 250 22.56 -20.46 -15.45
CA GLY A 250 22.52 -21.78 -14.80
C GLY A 250 22.02 -21.72 -13.36
N VAL A 251 22.25 -22.83 -12.65
CA VAL A 251 21.85 -23.01 -11.25
C VAL A 251 23.03 -23.31 -10.33
N THR A 252 22.88 -22.98 -9.05
CA THR A 252 23.75 -23.44 -7.95
C THR A 252 22.87 -24.00 -6.84
N PHE A 253 23.07 -25.25 -6.46
CA PHE A 253 22.52 -25.83 -5.22
C PHE A 253 23.47 -25.50 -4.08
N MET A 254 23.01 -24.75 -3.09
CA MET A 254 23.74 -24.46 -1.87
C MET A 254 23.35 -25.51 -0.84
N MET A 255 24.24 -26.49 -0.67
CA MET A 255 24.01 -27.64 0.19
C MET A 255 24.33 -27.31 1.64
N ALA A 256 23.34 -27.38 2.53
CA ALA A 256 23.55 -27.32 3.97
C ALA A 256 24.37 -28.54 4.41
N ASN A 257 25.20 -28.37 5.45
CA ASN A 257 25.87 -29.52 6.07
C ASN A 257 25.00 -30.16 7.14
N SER A 258 25.31 -31.41 7.51
CA SER A 258 24.58 -32.24 8.49
C SER A 258 24.32 -31.63 9.90
N ASN A 259 24.81 -30.44 10.19
CA ASN A 259 24.54 -29.72 11.45
C ASN A 259 24.05 -28.29 11.23
N GLY A 260 23.69 -27.90 10.00
CA GLY A 260 23.13 -26.59 9.66
C GLY A 260 24.05 -25.40 9.92
N THR A 261 25.36 -25.60 9.95
CA THR A 261 26.35 -24.55 10.28
C THR A 261 27.06 -23.97 9.07
N ASN A 262 26.97 -24.58 7.89
CA ASN A 262 27.66 -24.11 6.69
C ASN A 262 26.97 -24.59 5.41
N TYR A 263 27.25 -23.89 4.29
CA TYR A 263 26.75 -24.24 2.97
C TYR A 263 27.88 -24.47 1.95
N THR A 264 27.73 -25.46 1.10
CA THR A 264 28.69 -25.78 0.01
C THR A 264 28.00 -25.75 -1.35
N PRO A 265 28.54 -25.05 -2.37
CA PRO A 265 27.91 -24.99 -3.68
C PRO A 265 28.12 -26.28 -4.49
N LEU A 266 27.05 -26.76 -5.11
CA LEU A 266 27.01 -27.74 -6.17
C LEU A 266 26.44 -27.07 -7.43
N ILE A 267 27.22 -27.03 -8.50
CA ILE A 267 26.88 -26.27 -9.71
C ILE A 267 26.20 -27.19 -10.71
N GLY A 268 25.04 -26.77 -11.23
CA GLY A 268 24.36 -27.47 -12.33
C GLY A 268 25.14 -27.31 -13.64
N PRO A 269 25.27 -28.37 -14.47
CA PRO A 269 26.04 -28.33 -15.70
C PRO A 269 25.37 -27.55 -16.85
N GLU A 270 24.06 -27.32 -16.78
CA GLU A 270 23.27 -26.65 -17.81
C GLU A 270 23.36 -25.12 -17.73
N ASP A 271 23.40 -24.47 -18.90
CA ASP A 271 23.12 -23.04 -19.01
C ASP A 271 21.61 -22.84 -18.96
N ILE A 272 21.14 -22.04 -18.01
CA ILE A 272 19.72 -21.83 -17.76
C ILE A 272 19.48 -20.35 -17.52
N PHE A 273 18.63 -19.73 -18.36
CA PHE A 273 18.06 -18.43 -18.06
C PHE A 273 16.76 -18.63 -17.25
N SER A 274 16.89 -18.62 -15.94
CA SER A 274 15.81 -18.95 -15.00
C SER A 274 14.82 -17.80 -14.82
N GLN A 275 13.52 -18.12 -14.88
CA GLN A 275 12.43 -17.26 -14.39
C GLN A 275 11.97 -17.65 -12.98
N ARG A 276 12.01 -18.94 -12.65
CA ARG A 276 11.67 -19.47 -11.32
C ARG A 276 12.13 -20.91 -11.16
N SER A 277 12.38 -21.31 -9.93
CA SER A 277 12.73 -22.67 -9.53
C SER A 277 11.85 -23.16 -8.38
N HIS A 278 11.67 -24.47 -8.32
CA HIS A 278 10.88 -25.15 -7.29
C HIS A 278 11.55 -26.47 -6.92
N PHE A 279 11.45 -26.84 -5.64
CA PHE A 279 11.66 -28.22 -5.23
C PHE A 279 10.30 -28.93 -5.18
N ILE A 280 10.24 -30.12 -5.77
CA ILE A 280 9.05 -30.97 -5.84
C ILE A 280 9.50 -32.40 -6.10
N ASP A 281 8.87 -33.37 -5.45
CA ASP A 281 9.03 -34.79 -5.77
C ASP A 281 8.30 -35.09 -7.10
N ILE A 282 9.05 -35.18 -8.21
CA ILE A 282 8.52 -35.32 -9.57
C ILE A 282 8.12 -36.77 -9.85
N ASP A 283 8.89 -37.74 -9.37
CA ASP A 283 8.70 -39.16 -9.66
C ASP A 283 8.10 -39.99 -8.51
N ASN A 284 7.77 -39.32 -7.41
CA ASN A 284 7.10 -39.86 -6.23
C ASN A 284 7.94 -40.93 -5.52
N ASP A 285 9.26 -40.72 -5.45
CA ASP A 285 10.20 -41.58 -4.73
C ASP A 285 10.42 -41.14 -3.26
N GLY A 286 9.92 -39.95 -2.89
CA GLY A 286 10.03 -39.37 -1.56
C GLY A 286 11.21 -38.42 -1.38
N ASN A 287 12.05 -38.23 -2.40
CA ASN A 287 13.12 -37.25 -2.44
C ASN A 287 12.64 -35.98 -3.16
N LEU A 288 13.14 -34.81 -2.73
CA LEU A 288 12.87 -33.58 -3.45
C LEU A 288 13.72 -33.50 -4.73
N ASP A 289 13.06 -33.35 -5.87
CA ASP A 289 13.68 -33.00 -7.16
C ASP A 289 13.64 -31.49 -7.38
N ALA A 290 14.39 -31.00 -8.36
CA ALA A 290 14.35 -29.60 -8.76
C ALA A 290 13.75 -29.40 -10.15
N PHE A 291 12.85 -28.43 -10.27
CA PHE A 291 12.29 -27.96 -11.53
C PHE A 291 12.63 -26.48 -11.75
N VAL A 292 13.13 -26.14 -12.93
CA VAL A 292 13.60 -24.78 -13.25
C VAL A 292 12.97 -24.31 -14.56
N CYS A 293 12.21 -23.22 -14.48
CA CYS A 293 11.57 -22.59 -15.62
C CYS A 293 12.62 -21.82 -16.43
N HIS A 294 12.82 -22.21 -17.68
CA HIS A 294 13.77 -21.57 -18.59
C HIS A 294 13.04 -20.58 -19.51
N ASP A 295 13.52 -19.34 -19.59
CA ASP A 295 12.83 -18.25 -20.31
C ASP A 295 12.84 -18.41 -21.83
N VAL A 296 13.97 -18.89 -22.38
CA VAL A 296 14.25 -18.89 -23.82
C VAL A 296 14.44 -20.29 -24.43
N GLU A 297 14.41 -21.33 -23.60
CA GLU A 297 14.58 -22.74 -23.98
C GLU A 297 13.61 -23.64 -23.17
N PRO A 298 13.54 -24.96 -23.42
CA PRO A 298 12.76 -25.86 -22.58
C PRO A 298 13.19 -25.83 -21.11
N ASN A 299 12.21 -26.00 -20.21
CA ASN A 299 12.46 -26.10 -18.77
C ASN A 299 13.39 -27.28 -18.45
N VAL A 300 14.21 -27.10 -17.43
CA VAL A 300 15.18 -28.11 -16.96
C VAL A 300 14.70 -28.67 -15.63
N TYR A 301 14.88 -29.98 -15.43
CA TYR A 301 14.61 -30.65 -14.17
C TYR A 301 15.80 -31.53 -13.78
N TYR A 302 15.96 -31.73 -12.48
CA TYR A 302 17.00 -32.56 -11.88
C TYR A 302 16.32 -33.60 -11.01
N ILE A 303 16.44 -34.88 -11.37
CA ILE A 303 15.93 -36.00 -10.56
C ILE A 303 16.98 -36.37 -9.51
N ASN A 304 16.53 -36.50 -8.27
CA ASN A 304 17.34 -36.73 -7.10
C ASN A 304 17.34 -38.21 -6.69
N ASP A 305 18.25 -38.98 -7.29
CA ASP A 305 18.38 -40.42 -7.05
C ASP A 305 19.07 -40.78 -5.71
N ILE A 306 19.04 -39.92 -4.68
CA ILE A 306 19.65 -40.29 -3.41
C ILE A 306 18.92 -41.49 -2.82
N THR A 307 19.66 -42.58 -2.59
CA THR A 307 19.16 -43.66 -1.76
C THR A 307 19.39 -43.23 -0.32
N SER A 308 18.33 -42.92 0.42
CA SER A 308 18.40 -42.63 1.86
C SER A 308 19.35 -43.63 2.53
N ASP A 309 20.53 -43.19 2.96
CA ASP A 309 21.46 -44.07 3.66
C ASP A 309 20.83 -44.34 5.02
N THR A 310 20.25 -45.53 5.17
CA THR A 310 19.71 -45.99 6.45
C THR A 310 20.89 -46.30 7.37
N GLY A 311 21.47 -45.25 7.95
CA GLY A 311 22.44 -45.30 9.05
C GLY A 311 21.74 -45.33 10.40
#